data_AF-A0AAU9PQ97-F1
#
_entry.id   AF-A0AAU9PQ97-F1
#
_cell.length_a   1.000
_cell.length_b   1.000
_cell.length_c   1.000
_cell.angle_alpha   90.00
_cell.angle_beta   90.00
_cell.angle_gamma   90.00
#
_symmetry.space_group_name_H-M   'P 1'
#
loop_
_entity.id
_entity.type
_entity.pdbx_description
1 polymer ?
#
loop_
_entity_poly.entity_id
_entity_poly.type
_entity_poly.pdbx_seq_one_letter_code
_entity_poly.pdbx_strand_id
1 'polypeptide(L)'
;MEDDPFDFESDALLASSPVVAPKKRKKVIGLDDLLVDHYKEKNRVIERESKIAKTKKAYNSDDEEDGRVAKLSKYVDECHEKMTKLSDEDDVSIWGLQVFGNQKSPPSFEFTNLQSCSIFHSFLNHEVNSLVELSTKSGEIFFEGLLTNGWLLKLVQKYGKVEKSIATWTFHLMLYSSKEALRSAAVNFWCAILLKNEGESLSLKIDWLPTYLELNGALETYGYLLNSPKKDSCDTEMDLGDSEHVGPPQNIRAWIKYISTCSQARKFHFIFSTSEVEELVVVIVRLMLDRQLLGLSVDLYECMISLINFFKDEEWSASCTKISKSIASR
;
A
#
# COMPACT_ATOMS: atom_id res chain seq x y z
N MET A 1 46.00 -39.82 -6.82
CA MET A 1 46.35 -40.01 -5.40
C MET A 1 46.44 -38.65 -4.77
N GLU A 2 45.33 -38.22 -4.17
CA GLU A 2 45.20 -37.55 -2.88
C GLU A 2 43.68 -37.53 -2.59
N ASP A 3 43.32 -37.96 -1.38
CA ASP A 3 41.99 -38.37 -0.92
C ASP A 3 41.23 -37.25 -0.16
N ASP A 4 39.90 -37.31 -0.25
CA ASP A 4 38.84 -36.96 0.73
C ASP A 4 38.60 -35.49 1.17
N PRO A 5 37.48 -35.12 1.84
CA PRO A 5 36.27 -35.89 2.20
C PRO A 5 34.94 -35.15 1.97
N PHE A 6 33.93 -35.81 1.38
CA PHE A 6 32.49 -35.73 1.75
C PHE A 6 31.70 -36.53 0.71
N ASP A 7 31.82 -37.85 0.82
CA ASP A 7 30.96 -38.83 0.18
C ASP A 7 29.73 -39.07 1.07
N PHE A 8 28.54 -38.93 0.50
CA PHE A 8 27.29 -39.45 1.03
C PHE A 8 26.35 -39.73 -0.15
N GLU A 9 26.65 -40.76 -0.94
CA GLU A 9 25.60 -41.57 -1.55
C GLU A 9 25.39 -42.85 -0.75
N SER A 10 24.23 -42.99 -0.11
CA SER A 10 23.50 -44.25 -0.16
C SER A 10 22.03 -44.10 0.27
N ASP A 11 21.19 -44.63 -0.61
CA ASP A 11 19.84 -45.16 -0.39
C ASP A 11 18.64 -44.22 -0.47
N ALA A 12 18.33 -43.90 -1.74
CA ALA A 12 17.08 -44.28 -2.40
C ALA A 12 15.96 -44.88 -1.52
N LEU A 13 14.82 -44.17 -1.43
CA LEU A 13 13.50 -44.78 -1.48
C LEU A 13 12.52 -43.90 -2.26
N LEU A 14 12.42 -44.26 -3.54
CA LEU A 14 11.24 -44.33 -4.39
C LEU A 14 9.92 -43.71 -3.88
N ALA A 15 9.42 -42.78 -4.71
CA ALA A 15 8.03 -42.63 -5.13
C ALA A 15 6.95 -43.40 -4.33
N SER A 16 6.07 -42.66 -3.65
CA SER A 16 4.64 -43.00 -3.61
C SER A 16 3.79 -41.74 -3.35
N SER A 17 2.70 -41.62 -4.11
CA SER A 17 1.62 -40.62 -4.07
C SER A 17 1.10 -40.26 -2.67
N PRO A 18 0.35 -39.15 -2.50
CA PRO A 18 -0.24 -38.82 -1.20
C PRO A 18 -1.21 -39.93 -0.80
N VAL A 19 -0.90 -40.59 0.32
CA VAL A 19 -1.82 -41.53 0.96
C VAL A 19 -3.03 -40.75 1.42
N VAL A 20 -4.17 -41.01 0.77
CA VAL A 20 -5.50 -40.60 1.18
C VAL A 20 -5.72 -41.03 2.62
N ALA A 21 -5.82 -40.06 3.54
CA ALA A 21 -6.19 -40.33 4.92
C ALA A 21 -7.58 -41.00 4.96
N PRO A 22 -7.80 -42.03 5.80
CA PRO A 22 -9.09 -42.67 5.88
C PRO A 22 -10.10 -41.66 6.43
N LYS A 23 -11.27 -41.56 5.77
CA LYS A 23 -12.40 -40.71 6.16
C LYS A 23 -12.72 -40.90 7.65
N LYS A 24 -12.20 -40.02 8.52
CA LYS A 24 -12.68 -39.90 9.90
C LYS A 24 -14.07 -39.27 9.81
N ARG A 25 -15.10 -40.10 10.01
CA ARG A 25 -16.46 -39.62 10.32
C ARG A 25 -16.32 -38.59 11.45
N LYS A 26 -16.83 -37.38 11.25
CA LYS A 26 -16.91 -36.35 12.29
C LYS A 26 -17.65 -36.97 13.48
N LYS A 27 -16.92 -37.36 14.52
CA LYS A 27 -17.52 -37.65 15.82
C LYS A 27 -18.05 -36.32 16.32
N VAL A 28 -19.34 -36.29 16.65
CA VAL A 28 -19.93 -35.19 17.41
C VAL A 28 -19.15 -35.11 18.70
N ILE A 29 -18.40 -34.03 18.89
CA ILE A 29 -17.65 -33.77 20.12
C ILE A 29 -18.71 -33.60 21.22
N GLY A 30 -18.79 -34.58 22.12
CA GLY A 30 -19.69 -34.51 23.27
C GLY A 30 -19.16 -33.55 24.32
N LEU A 31 -20.04 -33.06 25.20
CA LEU A 31 -19.62 -32.27 26.37
C LEU A 31 -18.64 -33.05 27.25
N ASP A 32 -18.80 -34.37 27.32
CA ASP A 32 -17.90 -35.28 28.06
C ASP A 32 -16.50 -35.34 27.43
N ASP A 33 -16.39 -35.26 26.10
CA ASP A 33 -15.08 -35.22 25.42
C ASP A 33 -14.34 -33.90 25.74
N LEU A 34 -15.06 -32.78 25.76
CA LEU A 34 -14.51 -31.47 26.13
C LEU A 34 -14.09 -31.42 27.61
N LEU A 35 -14.86 -32.06 28.50
CA LEU A 35 -14.48 -32.18 29.91
C LEU A 35 -13.22 -33.02 30.08
N VAL A 36 -13.12 -34.15 29.38
CA VAL A 36 -11.91 -34.99 29.40
C VAL A 36 -10.70 -34.20 28.92
N ASP A 37 -10.82 -33.46 27.81
CA ASP A 37 -9.74 -32.62 27.29
C ASP A 37 -9.37 -31.48 28.25
N HIS A 38 -10.36 -30.85 28.90
CA HIS A 38 -10.14 -29.81 29.90
C HIS A 38 -9.39 -30.35 31.13
N TYR A 39 -9.76 -31.52 31.65
CA TYR A 39 -9.04 -32.15 32.76
C TYR A 39 -7.65 -32.64 32.34
N LYS A 40 -7.49 -33.08 31.08
CA LYS A 40 -6.18 -33.44 30.53
C LYS A 40 -5.26 -32.22 30.45
N GLU A 41 -5.75 -31.10 29.93
CA GLU A 41 -4.94 -29.88 29.83
C GLU A 41 -4.65 -29.29 31.21
N LYS A 42 -5.61 -29.34 32.14
CA LYS A 42 -5.39 -28.94 33.54
C LYS A 42 -4.29 -29.78 34.20
N ASN A 43 -4.29 -31.10 33.98
CA ASN A 43 -3.22 -31.97 34.48
C ASN A 43 -1.87 -31.69 33.80
N ARG A 44 -1.85 -31.36 32.50
CA ARG A 44 -0.61 -30.95 31.80
C ARG A 44 -0.07 -29.62 32.30
N VAL A 45 -0.93 -28.66 32.63
CA VAL A 45 -0.52 -27.38 33.22
C VAL A 45 0.07 -27.61 34.61
N ILE A 46 -0.58 -28.42 35.46
CA ILE A 46 -0.05 -28.80 36.78
C ILE A 46 1.29 -29.55 36.64
N GLU A 47 1.42 -30.43 35.64
CA GLU A 47 2.68 -31.14 35.39
C GLU A 47 3.78 -30.19 34.90
N ARG A 48 3.48 -29.23 34.02
CA ARG A 48 4.42 -28.17 33.60
C ARG A 48 4.83 -27.29 34.78
N GLU A 49 3.88 -26.85 35.61
CA GLU A 49 4.16 -26.06 36.82
C GLU A 49 4.99 -26.85 37.83
N SER A 50 4.73 -28.15 38.00
CA SER A 50 5.54 -29.01 38.87
C SER A 50 6.96 -29.23 38.33
N LYS A 51 7.13 -29.30 37.00
CA LYS A 51 8.46 -29.37 36.36
C LYS A 51 9.20 -28.04 36.53
N ILE A 52 8.52 -26.91 36.36
CA ILE A 52 9.09 -25.56 36.60
C ILE A 52 9.47 -25.40 38.08
N ALA A 53 8.63 -25.84 39.01
CA ALA A 53 8.89 -25.78 40.45
C ALA A 53 10.03 -26.72 40.89
N LYS A 54 10.17 -27.90 40.27
CA LYS A 54 11.31 -28.80 40.49
C LYS A 54 12.61 -28.25 39.90
N THR A 55 12.53 -27.55 38.77
CA THR A 55 13.69 -26.87 38.15
C THR A 55 14.13 -25.67 38.99
N LYS A 56 13.19 -24.90 39.57
CA LYS A 56 13.46 -23.80 40.51
C LYS A 56 14.03 -24.24 41.87
N LYS A 57 13.87 -25.51 42.27
CA LYS A 57 14.48 -26.05 43.50
C LYS A 57 15.92 -26.57 43.32
N ALA A 58 16.40 -26.69 42.08
CA ALA A 58 17.74 -27.21 41.78
C ALA A 58 18.77 -26.13 41.39
N TYR A 59 18.35 -24.88 41.21
CA TYR A 59 19.24 -23.76 40.90
C TYR A 59 18.84 -22.52 41.72
N ASN A 60 19.43 -22.39 42.91
CA ASN A 60 19.64 -21.08 43.51
C ASN A 60 20.93 -20.52 42.89
N SER A 61 20.80 -19.81 41.77
CA SER A 61 21.75 -18.80 41.31
C SER A 61 20.99 -17.84 40.39
N ASP A 62 20.81 -16.63 40.88
CA ASP A 62 20.22 -15.46 40.21
C ASP A 62 21.06 -15.00 39.00
N ASP A 63 20.47 -14.15 38.14
CA ASP A 63 21.09 -13.25 37.13
C ASP A 63 21.32 -13.73 35.68
N GLU A 64 20.32 -14.22 34.95
CA GLU A 64 20.42 -14.37 33.48
C GLU A 64 19.39 -13.61 32.62
N GLU A 65 18.50 -12.80 33.22
CA GLU A 65 17.51 -12.03 32.43
C GLU A 65 18.05 -10.66 31.96
N ASP A 66 18.96 -10.04 32.72
CA ASP A 66 19.57 -8.73 32.41
C ASP A 66 20.61 -8.79 31.28
N GLY A 67 21.33 -9.90 31.17
CA GLY A 67 22.40 -10.08 30.17
C GLY A 67 21.91 -10.06 28.72
N ARG A 68 20.66 -10.44 28.44
CA ARG A 68 20.10 -10.41 27.07
C ARG A 68 19.76 -9.00 26.62
N VAL A 69 19.22 -8.17 27.52
CA VAL A 69 18.91 -6.76 27.25
C VAL A 69 20.20 -5.96 27.09
N ALA A 70 21.19 -6.19 27.97
CA ALA A 70 22.51 -5.57 27.86
C ALA A 70 23.23 -5.95 26.56
N LYS A 71 23.11 -7.21 26.12
CA LYS A 71 23.68 -7.68 24.85
C LYS A 71 22.97 -7.07 23.63
N LEU A 72 21.65 -6.90 23.68
CA LEU A 72 20.90 -6.21 22.64
C LEU A 72 21.27 -4.73 22.57
N SER A 73 21.37 -4.04 23.72
CA SER A 73 21.84 -2.65 23.79
C SER A 73 23.22 -2.52 23.15
N LYS A 74 24.15 -3.41 23.51
CA LYS A 74 25.49 -3.43 22.92
C LYS A 74 25.48 -3.62 21.40
N TYR A 75 24.60 -4.47 20.86
CA TYR A 75 24.46 -4.62 19.41
C TYR A 75 23.87 -3.36 18.75
N VAL A 76 22.92 -2.69 19.40
CA VAL A 76 22.35 -1.41 18.93
C VAL A 76 23.41 -0.32 18.94
N ASP A 77 24.19 -0.23 20.02
CA ASP A 77 25.27 0.74 20.17
C ASP A 77 26.40 0.50 19.15
N GLU A 78 26.81 -0.76 18.94
CA GLU A 78 27.78 -1.13 17.89
C GLU A 78 27.25 -0.82 16.48
N CYS A 79 25.95 -1.01 16.22
CA CYS A 79 25.34 -0.64 14.95
C CYS A 79 25.32 0.88 14.77
N HIS A 80 24.95 1.64 15.80
CA HIS A 80 24.94 3.09 15.76
C HIS A 80 26.35 3.64 15.55
N GLU A 81 27.36 3.11 16.25
CA GLU A 81 28.75 3.55 16.10
C GLU A 81 29.29 3.24 14.70
N LYS A 82 28.96 2.08 14.14
CA LYS A 82 29.29 1.75 12.74
C LYS A 82 28.59 2.67 11.75
N MET A 83 27.33 3.04 12.02
CA MET A 83 26.55 3.94 11.17
C MET A 83 27.12 5.36 11.20
N THR A 84 27.52 5.86 12.38
CA THR A 84 28.17 7.16 12.55
C THR A 84 29.55 7.19 11.89
N LYS A 85 30.36 6.13 12.06
CA LYS A 85 31.68 6.00 11.40
C LYS A 85 31.59 5.95 9.87
N LEU A 86 30.51 5.40 9.32
CA LEU A 86 30.24 5.42 7.87
C LEU A 86 29.70 6.76 7.38
N SER A 87 29.24 7.64 8.28
CA SER A 87 28.65 8.93 7.95
C SER A 87 29.68 10.07 7.91
N ASP A 88 30.85 9.91 8.54
CA ASP A 88 31.83 10.99 8.71
C ASP A 88 32.88 11.07 7.59
N GLU A 89 33.01 10.07 6.71
CA GLU A 89 34.13 10.02 5.74
C GLU A 89 33.78 10.08 4.26
N ASP A 90 32.52 10.26 3.88
CA ASP A 90 32.19 10.69 2.52
C ASP A 90 30.97 11.58 2.60
N ASP A 91 31.00 12.73 1.92
CA ASP A 91 29.77 13.32 1.39
C ASP A 91 29.05 12.18 0.69
N VAL A 92 28.06 11.57 1.37
CA VAL A 92 27.13 10.64 0.76
C VAL A 92 26.42 11.49 -0.26
N SER A 93 27.03 11.58 -1.44
CA SER A 93 26.43 12.12 -2.63
C SER A 93 25.05 11.50 -2.62
N ILE A 94 24.02 12.32 -2.76
CA ILE A 94 22.65 11.81 -2.79
C ILE A 94 22.60 10.98 -4.08
N TRP A 95 22.89 9.67 -4.00
CA TRP A 95 22.88 8.78 -5.15
C TRP A 95 21.42 8.53 -5.52
N GLY A 96 21.06 8.82 -6.76
CA GLY A 96 19.69 8.78 -7.27
C GLY A 96 19.26 10.11 -7.84
N LEU A 97 18.23 10.09 -8.68
CA LEU A 97 17.63 11.31 -9.22
C LEU A 97 16.71 11.90 -8.16
N GLN A 98 16.90 13.17 -7.78
CA GLN A 98 15.90 13.88 -7.00
C GLN A 98 14.73 14.25 -7.91
N VAL A 99 13.57 13.64 -7.68
CA VAL A 99 12.39 13.80 -8.52
C VAL A 99 11.34 14.73 -7.91
N PHE A 100 11.37 14.90 -6.59
CA PHE A 100 10.50 15.82 -5.86
C PHE A 100 11.29 16.98 -5.24
N GLY A 101 10.76 18.19 -5.43
CA GLY A 101 11.19 19.42 -4.77
C GLY A 101 10.16 19.87 -3.72
N ASN A 102 10.00 21.18 -3.59
CA ASN A 102 9.05 21.75 -2.63
C ASN A 102 7.59 21.46 -3.03
N GLN A 103 6.83 20.93 -2.07
CA GLN A 103 5.40 20.68 -2.23
C GLN A 103 4.62 22.00 -2.14
N LYS A 104 3.56 22.11 -2.95
CA LYS A 104 2.61 23.24 -2.92
C LYS A 104 1.46 22.90 -1.97
N SER A 105 0.78 23.94 -1.49
CA SER A 105 -0.47 23.74 -0.76
C SER A 105 -1.50 23.02 -1.65
N PRO A 106 -2.20 21.99 -1.11
CA PRO A 106 -3.28 21.35 -1.84
C PRO A 106 -4.35 22.36 -2.26
N PRO A 107 -5.01 22.16 -3.42
CA PRO A 107 -6.11 23.02 -3.83
C PRO A 107 -7.24 22.97 -2.80
N SER A 108 -7.79 24.12 -2.43
CA SER A 108 -8.97 24.19 -1.57
C SER A 108 -10.14 23.55 -2.29
N PHE A 109 -10.68 22.46 -1.74
CA PHE A 109 -11.83 21.77 -2.30
C PHE A 109 -13.00 21.91 -1.34
N GLU A 110 -14.00 22.71 -1.72
CA GLU A 110 -15.22 22.86 -0.93
C GLU A 110 -16.17 21.69 -1.19
N PHE A 111 -16.48 20.94 -0.13
CA PHE A 111 -17.31 19.74 -0.17
C PHE A 111 -18.83 20.04 -0.14
N THR A 112 -19.28 21.12 -0.79
CA THR A 112 -20.69 21.56 -0.78
C THR A 112 -21.65 20.58 -1.47
N ASN A 113 -21.12 19.66 -2.31
CA ASN A 113 -21.94 18.76 -3.12
C ASN A 113 -22.15 17.35 -2.53
N LEU A 114 -21.54 16.97 -1.40
CA LEU A 114 -21.87 15.66 -0.79
C LEU A 114 -23.27 15.65 -0.18
N GLN A 115 -23.71 16.79 0.32
CA GLN A 115 -25.02 16.92 0.96
C GLN A 115 -26.18 16.81 -0.05
N SER A 116 -25.90 16.98 -1.35
CA SER A 116 -26.87 16.83 -2.42
C SER A 116 -26.89 15.42 -3.04
N CYS A 117 -26.07 14.49 -2.55
CA CYS A 117 -26.05 13.10 -3.05
C CYS A 117 -27.39 12.41 -2.78
N SER A 118 -27.87 11.64 -3.76
CA SER A 118 -29.06 10.81 -3.61
C SER A 118 -28.90 9.77 -2.49
N ILE A 119 -27.69 9.20 -2.32
CA ILE A 119 -27.39 8.29 -1.22
C ILE A 119 -27.58 9.01 0.13
N PHE A 120 -27.08 10.25 0.26
CA PHE A 120 -27.22 11.02 1.50
C PHE A 120 -28.69 11.32 1.83
N HIS A 121 -29.46 11.79 0.84
CA HIS A 121 -30.89 12.04 1.02
C HIS A 121 -31.68 10.77 1.34
N SER A 122 -31.28 9.61 0.79
CA SER A 122 -31.89 8.33 1.13
C SER A 122 -31.68 7.98 2.61
N PHE A 123 -30.54 8.32 3.22
CA PHE A 123 -30.32 8.10 4.65
C PHE A 123 -31.07 9.12 5.51
N LEU A 124 -31.05 10.40 5.14
CA LEU A 124 -31.76 11.45 5.88
C LEU A 124 -33.25 11.17 6.04
N ASN A 125 -33.88 10.64 4.98
CA ASN A 125 -35.30 10.36 4.92
C ASN A 125 -35.67 8.97 5.47
N HIS A 126 -34.71 8.17 5.94
CA HIS A 126 -34.96 6.83 6.45
C HIS A 126 -35.13 6.83 7.97
N GLU A 127 -36.00 5.94 8.47
CA GLU A 127 -36.20 5.70 9.92
C GLU A 127 -34.89 5.44 10.70
N VAL A 128 -33.86 4.86 10.07
CA VAL A 128 -32.56 4.57 10.70
C VAL A 128 -31.81 5.87 11.06
N ASN A 129 -32.16 6.99 10.43
CA ASN A 129 -31.60 8.29 10.80
C ASN A 129 -31.92 8.67 12.26
N SER A 130 -33.00 8.14 12.84
CA SER A 130 -33.29 8.32 14.27
C SER A 130 -32.21 7.73 15.20
N LEU A 131 -31.40 6.78 14.71
CA LEU A 131 -30.31 6.15 15.47
C LEU A 131 -28.96 6.84 15.28
N VAL A 132 -28.77 7.51 14.13
CA VAL A 132 -27.49 8.11 13.74
C VAL A 132 -27.50 9.64 13.88
N GLU A 133 -28.69 10.23 14.00
CA GLU A 133 -28.92 11.68 14.11
C GLU A 133 -28.18 12.47 13.02
N LEU A 134 -28.23 11.99 11.77
CA LEU A 134 -27.56 12.66 10.65
C LEU A 134 -28.20 14.00 10.39
N SER A 135 -27.34 15.03 10.43
CA SER A 135 -27.66 16.38 10.01
C SER A 135 -26.85 16.77 8.78
N THR A 136 -27.25 17.82 8.08
CA THR A 136 -26.46 18.39 6.98
C THR A 136 -25.07 18.85 7.44
N LYS A 137 -24.90 19.20 8.72
CA LYS A 137 -23.61 19.61 9.31
C LYS A 137 -22.64 18.45 9.56
N SER A 138 -23.15 17.22 9.71
CA SER A 138 -22.33 16.02 10.00
C SER A 138 -22.12 15.12 8.78
N GLY A 139 -22.53 15.56 7.59
CA GLY A 139 -22.52 14.74 6.37
C GLY A 139 -21.13 14.25 5.98
N GLU A 140 -20.10 15.09 6.09
CA GLU A 140 -18.72 14.72 5.73
C GLU A 140 -18.17 13.61 6.64
N ILE A 141 -18.32 13.76 7.97
CA ILE A 141 -17.90 12.76 8.95
C ILE A 141 -18.61 11.42 8.72
N PHE A 142 -19.90 11.47 8.38
CA PHE A 142 -20.66 10.28 8.04
C PHE A 142 -20.07 9.56 6.81
N PHE A 143 -19.77 10.30 5.74
CA PHE A 143 -19.17 9.72 4.55
C PHE A 143 -17.74 9.23 4.80
N GLU A 144 -16.91 9.95 5.57
CA GLU A 144 -15.61 9.47 6.02
C GLU A 144 -15.74 8.11 6.73
N GLY A 145 -16.71 7.98 7.64
CA GLY A 145 -17.02 6.73 8.34
C GLY A 145 -17.48 5.62 7.38
N LEU A 146 -18.34 5.93 6.42
CA LEU A 146 -18.78 4.96 5.42
C LEU A 146 -17.63 4.48 4.52
N LEU A 147 -16.74 5.39 4.12
CA LEU A 147 -15.59 5.08 3.27
C LEU A 147 -14.58 4.20 4.00
N THR A 148 -14.16 4.60 5.20
CA THR A 148 -13.15 3.89 6.01
C THR A 148 -13.60 2.49 6.42
N ASN A 149 -14.89 2.30 6.72
CA ASN A 149 -15.45 0.99 7.07
C ASN A 149 -15.87 0.17 5.83
N GLY A 150 -15.64 0.66 4.61
CA GLY A 150 -15.97 -0.02 3.36
C GLY A 150 -17.47 -0.12 3.03
N TRP A 151 -18.33 0.51 3.82
CA TRP A 151 -19.78 0.54 3.58
C TRP A 151 -20.15 1.37 2.35
N LEU A 152 -19.38 2.43 2.04
CA LEU A 152 -19.63 3.24 0.86
C LEU A 152 -19.55 2.41 -0.42
N LEU A 153 -18.55 1.53 -0.53
CA LEU A 153 -18.41 0.62 -1.68
C LEU A 153 -19.64 -0.28 -1.82
N LYS A 154 -20.08 -0.91 -0.72
CA LYS A 154 -21.26 -1.78 -0.70
C LYS A 154 -22.53 -1.05 -1.11
N LEU A 155 -22.69 0.19 -0.64
CA LEU A 155 -23.84 1.02 -1.00
C LEU A 155 -23.82 1.34 -2.50
N VAL A 156 -22.70 1.84 -3.01
CA VAL A 156 -22.53 2.17 -4.43
C VAL A 156 -22.76 0.95 -5.33
N GLN A 157 -22.28 -0.23 -4.94
CA GLN A 157 -22.56 -1.49 -5.64
C GLN A 157 -24.05 -1.85 -5.61
N LYS A 158 -24.74 -1.66 -4.47
CA LYS A 158 -26.19 -1.91 -4.34
C LYS A 158 -27.03 -0.95 -5.17
N TYR A 159 -26.68 0.33 -5.19
CA TYR A 159 -27.36 1.34 -6.00
C TYR A 159 -26.94 1.29 -7.48
N GLY A 160 -25.86 0.57 -7.81
CA GLY A 160 -25.33 0.42 -9.17
C GLY A 160 -24.78 1.73 -9.75
N LYS A 161 -24.49 2.73 -8.92
CA LYS A 161 -24.12 4.07 -9.39
C LYS A 161 -23.15 4.78 -8.43
N VAL A 162 -22.03 5.27 -8.97
CA VAL A 162 -21.14 6.24 -8.32
C VAL A 162 -21.58 7.64 -8.76
N GLU A 163 -22.17 8.41 -7.85
CA GLU A 163 -22.53 9.80 -8.12
C GLU A 163 -21.28 10.68 -8.27
N LYS A 164 -21.38 11.72 -9.11
CA LYS A 164 -20.25 12.64 -9.39
C LYS A 164 -19.64 13.21 -8.12
N SER A 165 -20.47 13.65 -7.19
CA SER A 165 -20.06 14.20 -5.88
C SER A 165 -19.21 13.23 -5.07
N ILE A 166 -19.62 11.96 -4.99
CA ILE A 166 -18.87 10.90 -4.29
C ILE A 166 -17.57 10.60 -5.02
N ALA A 167 -17.61 10.52 -6.35
CA ALA A 167 -16.43 10.27 -7.16
C ALA A 167 -15.39 11.38 -6.98
N THR A 168 -15.77 12.66 -7.15
CA THR A 168 -14.85 13.79 -6.98
C THR A 168 -14.31 13.88 -5.56
N TRP A 169 -15.14 13.60 -4.55
CA TRP A 169 -14.74 13.61 -3.15
C TRP A 169 -13.70 12.54 -2.82
N THR A 170 -13.99 11.29 -3.16
CA THR A 170 -13.06 10.18 -2.92
C THR A 170 -11.76 10.36 -3.70
N PHE A 171 -11.83 10.88 -4.94
CA PHE A 171 -10.64 11.21 -5.71
C PHE A 171 -9.79 12.30 -5.04
N HIS A 172 -10.42 13.37 -4.54
CA HIS A 172 -9.71 14.42 -3.82
C HIS A 172 -9.08 13.89 -2.52
N LEU A 173 -9.80 13.06 -1.76
CA LEU A 173 -9.26 12.43 -0.54
C LEU A 173 -8.03 11.58 -0.82
N MET A 174 -8.07 10.77 -1.89
CA MET A 174 -6.93 9.96 -2.33
C MET A 174 -5.70 10.81 -2.61
N LEU A 175 -5.87 11.95 -3.28
CA LEU A 175 -4.76 12.80 -3.71
C LEU A 175 -4.25 13.76 -2.63
N TYR A 176 -5.10 14.24 -1.74
CA TYR A 176 -4.74 15.42 -0.91
C TYR A 176 -5.04 15.26 0.58
N SER A 177 -5.74 14.20 1.02
CA SER A 177 -6.02 14.06 2.45
C SER A 177 -4.74 13.92 3.26
N SER A 178 -4.68 14.54 4.44
CA SER A 178 -3.59 14.36 5.40
C SER A 178 -3.74 13.07 6.23
N LYS A 179 -4.94 12.47 6.26
CA LYS A 179 -5.24 11.26 7.03
C LYS A 179 -4.96 10.00 6.20
N GLU A 180 -3.99 9.19 6.60
CA GLU A 180 -3.62 7.94 5.90
C GLU A 180 -4.80 6.98 5.72
N ALA A 181 -5.65 6.85 6.74
CA ALA A 181 -6.84 5.99 6.69
C ALA A 181 -7.81 6.41 5.58
N LEU A 182 -8.02 7.72 5.38
CA LEU A 182 -8.88 8.22 4.30
C LEU A 182 -8.24 8.02 2.94
N ARG A 183 -6.94 8.30 2.79
CA ARG A 183 -6.22 8.07 1.52
C ARG A 183 -6.29 6.61 1.09
N SER A 184 -6.01 5.71 2.03
CA SER A 184 -6.01 4.26 1.80
C SER A 184 -7.41 3.75 1.47
N ALA A 185 -8.43 4.19 2.22
CA ALA A 185 -9.80 3.81 1.93
C ALA A 185 -10.30 4.37 0.59
N ALA A 186 -9.91 5.61 0.24
CA ALA A 186 -10.26 6.24 -1.03
C ALA A 186 -9.61 5.54 -2.23
N VAL A 187 -8.31 5.23 -2.19
CA VAL A 187 -7.66 4.50 -3.28
C VAL A 187 -8.23 3.08 -3.41
N ASN A 188 -8.50 2.38 -2.30
CA ASN A 188 -9.10 1.06 -2.33
C ASN A 188 -10.51 1.08 -2.90
N PHE A 189 -11.30 2.10 -2.58
CA PHE A 189 -12.61 2.33 -3.19
C PHE A 189 -12.49 2.47 -4.71
N TRP A 190 -11.58 3.32 -5.19
CA TRP A 190 -11.32 3.48 -6.62
C TRP A 190 -10.82 2.20 -7.29
N CYS A 191 -9.92 1.45 -6.65
CA CYS A 191 -9.45 0.17 -7.15
C CYS A 191 -10.61 -0.81 -7.36
N ALA A 192 -11.48 -0.93 -6.36
CA ALA A 192 -12.60 -1.86 -6.38
C ALA A 192 -13.70 -1.50 -7.39
N ILE A 193 -13.93 -0.21 -7.66
CA ILE A 193 -14.96 0.19 -8.64
C ILE A 193 -14.48 0.11 -10.08
N LEU A 194 -13.17 0.27 -10.33
CA LEU A 194 -12.57 0.24 -11.67
C LEU A 194 -12.20 -1.17 -12.12
N LEU A 195 -11.70 -2.00 -11.20
CA LEU A 195 -11.38 -3.40 -11.47
C LEU A 195 -12.66 -4.23 -11.32
N LYS A 196 -13.21 -4.69 -12.45
CA LYS A 196 -14.27 -5.69 -12.42
C LYS A 196 -13.67 -7.06 -12.15
N ASN A 197 -14.32 -7.83 -11.26
CA ASN A 197 -14.12 -9.27 -11.23
C ASN A 197 -14.76 -9.88 -12.47
N GLU A 198 -13.99 -10.64 -13.27
CA GLU A 198 -14.51 -11.44 -14.38
C GLU A 198 -15.58 -12.41 -13.84
N GLY A 199 -16.86 -12.04 -13.95
CA GLY A 199 -17.99 -12.79 -13.40
C GLY A 199 -19.10 -11.92 -12.79
N GLU A 200 -18.81 -10.67 -12.42
CA GLU A 200 -19.82 -9.76 -11.87
C GLU A 200 -20.61 -9.05 -12.99
N SER A 201 -21.89 -9.39 -13.10
CA SER A 201 -22.79 -8.92 -14.17
C SER A 201 -23.32 -7.49 -13.96
N LEU A 202 -23.05 -6.86 -12.82
CA LEU A 202 -23.53 -5.51 -12.52
C LEU A 202 -22.58 -4.47 -13.15
N SER A 203 -23.01 -3.87 -14.25
CA SER A 203 -22.35 -2.69 -14.81
C SER A 203 -22.56 -1.51 -13.86
N LEU A 204 -21.57 -1.22 -13.02
CA LEU A 204 -21.55 -0.02 -12.20
C LEU A 204 -21.49 1.22 -13.10
N LYS A 205 -22.47 2.12 -12.96
CA LYS A 205 -22.45 3.41 -13.66
C LYS A 205 -21.62 4.41 -12.87
N ILE A 206 -20.57 4.95 -13.49
CA ILE A 206 -19.72 5.99 -12.87
C ILE A 206 -20.06 7.33 -13.56
N ASP A 207 -20.63 8.27 -12.81
CA ASP A 207 -21.06 9.57 -13.39
C ASP A 207 -19.88 10.48 -13.76
N TRP A 208 -18.71 10.24 -13.15
CA TRP A 208 -17.51 11.06 -13.37
C TRP A 208 -16.25 10.24 -13.14
N LEU A 209 -15.30 10.35 -14.07
CA LEU A 209 -13.97 9.76 -14.00
C LEU A 209 -12.93 10.89 -14.03
N PRO A 210 -11.85 10.77 -13.26
CA PRO A 210 -10.77 11.75 -13.30
C PRO A 210 -10.00 11.65 -14.60
N THR A 211 -9.46 12.79 -15.02
CA THR A 211 -8.65 12.93 -16.21
C THR A 211 -7.15 12.83 -15.91
N TYR A 212 -6.35 12.53 -16.92
CA TYR A 212 -4.88 12.61 -16.82
C TYR A 212 -4.41 13.97 -16.30
N LEU A 213 -5.02 15.07 -16.75
CA LEU A 213 -4.68 16.42 -16.34
C LEU A 213 -4.80 16.62 -14.82
N GLU A 214 -5.84 16.06 -14.19
CA GLU A 214 -6.03 16.15 -12.74
C GLU A 214 -4.99 15.33 -11.97
N LEU A 215 -4.60 14.16 -12.49
CA LEU A 215 -3.52 13.35 -11.92
C LEU A 215 -2.15 14.01 -12.07
N ASN A 216 -1.89 14.64 -13.21
CA ASN A 216 -0.64 15.36 -13.44
C ASN A 216 -0.58 16.64 -12.58
N GLY A 217 -1.69 17.37 -12.44
CA GLY A 217 -1.79 18.51 -11.52
C GLY A 217 -1.52 18.12 -10.06
N ALA A 218 -1.89 16.90 -9.65
CA ALA A 218 -1.51 16.36 -8.35
C ALA A 218 0.00 16.19 -8.20
N LEU A 219 0.69 15.61 -9.20
CA LEU A 219 2.15 15.50 -9.20
C LEU A 219 2.84 16.87 -9.10
N GLU A 220 2.34 17.88 -9.82
CA GLU A 220 2.85 19.25 -9.72
C GLU A 220 2.68 19.85 -8.32
N THR A 221 1.55 19.53 -7.67
CA THR A 221 1.28 19.93 -6.28
C THR A 221 2.24 19.22 -5.33
N TYR A 222 2.57 17.96 -5.61
CA TYR A 222 3.57 17.20 -4.88
C TYR A 222 5.02 17.65 -5.13
N GLY A 223 5.25 18.66 -5.97
CA GLY A 223 6.58 19.16 -6.26
C GLY A 223 7.36 18.31 -7.28
N TYR A 224 6.68 17.53 -8.14
CA TYR A 224 7.32 16.72 -9.17
C TYR A 224 8.08 17.59 -10.19
N LEU A 225 9.36 17.28 -10.39
CA LEU A 225 10.25 18.03 -11.28
C LEU A 225 10.22 17.44 -12.70
N LEU A 226 9.27 17.90 -13.52
CA LEU A 226 9.08 17.40 -14.88
C LEU A 226 10.31 17.67 -15.79
N ASN A 227 11.03 18.78 -15.58
CA ASN A 227 12.11 19.27 -16.47
C ASN A 227 13.31 19.89 -15.72
N SER A 228 14.00 19.19 -14.82
CA SER A 228 15.26 19.68 -14.26
C SER A 228 16.48 19.04 -14.94
N PRO A 229 17.03 19.61 -16.03
CA PRO A 229 18.47 19.67 -16.11
C PRO A 229 18.91 20.56 -14.94
N LYS A 230 19.85 20.09 -14.10
CA LYS A 230 20.55 20.99 -13.19
C LYS A 230 21.06 22.16 -14.05
N LYS A 231 20.54 23.37 -13.83
CA LYS A 231 21.35 24.53 -14.12
C LYS A 231 22.52 24.40 -13.15
N ASP A 232 23.70 24.18 -13.70
CA ASP A 232 24.95 24.51 -13.03
C ASP A 232 24.90 26.01 -12.71
N SER A 233 24.31 26.37 -11.57
CA SER A 233 24.59 27.62 -10.91
C SER A 233 25.18 27.27 -9.55
N CYS A 234 26.51 27.23 -9.52
CA CYS A 234 27.23 27.66 -8.33
C CYS A 234 26.61 28.98 -7.85
N ASP A 235 26.55 29.14 -6.53
CA ASP A 235 26.12 30.34 -5.83
C ASP A 235 24.60 30.58 -5.84
N THR A 236 23.89 29.78 -5.04
CA THR A 236 22.78 30.33 -4.26
C THR A 236 22.88 29.69 -2.89
N GLU A 237 23.01 30.55 -1.87
CA GLU A 237 23.15 30.22 -0.46
C GLU A 237 22.26 29.02 -0.10
N MET A 238 22.83 28.06 0.64
CA MET A 238 22.04 27.08 1.38
C MET A 238 21.17 27.86 2.37
N ASP A 239 20.02 28.31 1.89
CA ASP A 239 18.90 28.64 2.76
C ASP A 239 18.44 27.28 3.30
N LEU A 240 19.08 26.85 4.39
CA LEU A 240 18.57 25.88 5.34
C LEU A 240 17.32 26.48 5.99
N GLY A 241 16.33 26.83 5.18
CA GLY A 241 14.98 27.04 5.65
C GLY A 241 14.44 25.68 6.02
N ASP A 242 13.97 25.55 7.25
CA ASP A 242 13.22 24.41 7.82
C ASP A 242 11.96 24.07 6.98
N SER A 243 12.14 23.66 5.73
CA SER A 243 11.06 23.12 4.91
C SER A 243 10.84 21.68 5.34
N GLU A 244 9.93 21.47 6.29
CA GLU A 244 9.45 20.16 6.77
C GLU A 244 8.86 19.26 5.65
N HIS A 245 8.95 19.67 4.37
CA HIS A 245 8.22 19.07 3.24
C HIS A 245 9.09 18.74 2.02
N VAL A 246 10.41 18.73 2.14
CA VAL A 246 11.30 18.25 1.07
C VAL A 246 11.27 16.72 1.05
N GLY A 247 10.81 16.14 -0.06
CA GLY A 247 10.75 14.69 -0.25
C GLY A 247 9.45 14.22 -0.89
N PRO A 248 9.32 12.91 -1.18
CA PRO A 248 8.12 12.37 -1.80
C PRO A 248 6.90 12.59 -0.91
N PRO A 249 5.75 12.99 -1.48
CA PRO A 249 4.56 13.27 -0.69
C PRO A 249 4.02 11.97 -0.08
N GLN A 250 3.33 12.06 1.05
CA GLN A 250 2.69 10.89 1.67
C GLN A 250 1.66 10.21 0.75
N ASN A 251 1.16 10.95 -0.23
CA ASN A 251 0.04 10.54 -1.08
C ASN A 251 0.53 9.86 -2.37
N ILE A 252 1.85 9.82 -2.63
CA ILE A 252 2.40 9.23 -3.87
C ILE A 252 2.04 7.75 -4.01
N ARG A 253 1.99 6.99 -2.91
CA ARG A 253 1.61 5.57 -2.93
C ARG A 253 0.18 5.40 -3.46
N ALA A 254 -0.75 6.25 -3.02
CA ALA A 254 -2.13 6.21 -3.48
C ALA A 254 -2.23 6.57 -4.98
N TRP A 255 -1.47 7.58 -5.40
CA TRP A 255 -1.37 7.99 -6.81
C TRP A 255 -0.83 6.85 -7.71
N ILE A 256 0.25 6.17 -7.31
CA ILE A 256 0.84 5.03 -8.03
C ILE A 256 -0.18 3.90 -8.18
N LYS A 257 -0.84 3.52 -7.08
CA LYS A 257 -1.87 2.45 -7.08
C LYS A 257 -3.06 2.78 -7.98
N TYR A 258 -3.50 4.04 -7.96
CA TYR A 258 -4.59 4.49 -8.81
C TYR A 258 -4.25 4.38 -10.30
N ILE A 259 -3.04 4.80 -10.71
CA ILE A 259 -2.61 4.68 -12.10
C ILE A 259 -2.51 3.24 -12.54
N SER A 260 -1.88 2.39 -11.71
CA SER A 260 -1.81 0.95 -11.97
C SER A 260 -3.21 0.38 -12.25
N THR A 261 -4.18 0.75 -11.44
CA THR A 261 -5.58 0.32 -11.57
C THR A 261 -6.22 0.83 -12.86
N CYS A 262 -6.08 2.11 -13.17
CA CYS A 262 -6.62 2.69 -14.41
C CYS A 262 -6.05 2.02 -15.66
N SER A 263 -4.75 1.68 -15.64
CA SER A 263 -4.10 0.98 -16.74
C SER A 263 -4.66 -0.43 -16.93
N GLN A 264 -4.88 -1.17 -15.84
CA GLN A 264 -5.52 -2.50 -15.88
C GLN A 264 -6.98 -2.43 -16.34
N ALA A 265 -7.69 -1.36 -15.98
CA ALA A 265 -9.10 -1.15 -16.31
C ALA A 265 -9.35 -0.71 -17.76
N ARG A 266 -8.32 -0.58 -18.63
CA ARG A 266 -8.44 -0.13 -20.04
C ARG A 266 -9.58 -0.81 -20.80
N LYS A 267 -9.81 -2.10 -20.55
CA LYS A 267 -10.85 -2.90 -21.22
C LYS A 267 -12.27 -2.41 -20.92
N PHE A 268 -12.49 -1.79 -19.76
CA PHE A 268 -13.80 -1.36 -19.28
C PHE A 268 -13.94 0.17 -19.23
N HIS A 269 -12.84 0.87 -19.02
CA HIS A 269 -12.80 2.32 -18.85
C HIS A 269 -11.65 2.92 -19.67
N PHE A 270 -11.98 3.79 -20.63
CA PHE A 270 -11.00 4.55 -21.41
C PHE A 270 -10.63 5.83 -20.66
N ILE A 271 -9.82 5.69 -19.59
CA ILE A 271 -9.40 6.81 -18.73
C ILE A 271 -8.20 7.55 -19.34
N PHE A 272 -7.26 6.80 -19.93
CA PHE A 272 -6.05 7.34 -20.55
C PHE A 272 -6.01 7.04 -22.04
N SER A 273 -5.45 7.97 -22.79
CA SER A 273 -4.98 7.79 -24.16
C SER A 273 -3.57 7.17 -24.17
N THR A 274 -3.17 6.63 -25.31
CA THR A 274 -1.83 6.04 -25.51
C THR A 274 -0.71 7.04 -25.20
N SER A 275 -0.87 8.31 -25.59
CA SER A 275 0.12 9.38 -25.33
C SER A 275 0.27 9.69 -23.84
N GLU A 276 -0.84 9.72 -23.09
CA GLU A 276 -0.81 9.97 -21.65
C GLU A 276 -0.14 8.81 -20.91
N VAL A 277 -0.35 7.57 -21.35
CA VAL A 277 0.35 6.40 -20.79
C VAL A 277 1.84 6.42 -21.12
N GLU A 278 2.24 6.87 -22.33
CA GLU A 278 3.66 7.09 -22.66
C GLU A 278 4.32 8.06 -21.66
N GLU A 279 3.65 9.16 -21.31
CA GLU A 279 4.13 10.13 -20.32
C GLU A 279 4.19 9.54 -18.89
N LEU A 280 3.15 8.80 -18.48
CA LEU A 280 3.12 8.14 -17.17
C LEU A 280 4.24 7.11 -17.01
N VAL A 281 4.59 6.37 -18.08
CA VAL A 281 5.75 5.46 -18.05
C VAL A 281 7.04 6.23 -17.75
N VAL A 282 7.26 7.38 -18.39
CA VAL A 282 8.44 8.22 -18.12
C VAL A 282 8.46 8.69 -16.67
N VAL A 283 7.29 9.06 -16.12
CA VAL A 283 7.16 9.42 -14.70
C VAL A 283 7.55 8.24 -13.80
N ILE A 284 6.99 7.05 -14.00
CA ILE A 284 7.28 5.89 -13.16
C ILE A 284 8.76 5.49 -13.22
N VAL A 285 9.38 5.51 -14.42
CA VAL A 285 10.82 5.26 -14.55
C VAL A 285 11.62 6.25 -13.70
N ARG A 286 11.25 7.54 -13.70
CA ARG A 286 11.94 8.54 -12.87
C ARG A 286 11.73 8.28 -11.38
N LEU A 287 10.51 7.95 -10.96
CA LEU A 287 10.23 7.58 -9.58
C LEU A 287 11.09 6.37 -9.13
N MET A 288 11.33 5.40 -10.01
CA MET A 288 12.24 4.28 -9.72
C MET A 288 13.71 4.70 -9.58
N LEU A 289 14.12 5.82 -10.19
CA LEU A 289 15.47 6.37 -10.09
C LEU A 289 15.67 7.24 -8.85
N ASP A 290 14.60 7.62 -8.15
CA ASP A 290 14.67 8.36 -6.89
C ASP A 290 14.83 7.40 -5.71
N ARG A 291 15.98 7.50 -5.03
CA ARG A 291 16.32 6.63 -3.90
C ARG A 291 15.39 6.84 -2.70
N GLN A 292 14.75 8.00 -2.56
CA GLN A 292 13.77 8.27 -1.50
C GLN A 292 12.50 7.42 -1.65
N LEU A 293 12.27 6.87 -2.84
CA LEU A 293 11.11 6.03 -3.17
C LEU A 293 11.40 4.53 -3.13
N LEU A 294 12.58 4.11 -2.65
CA LEU A 294 12.97 2.69 -2.60
C LEU A 294 11.95 1.82 -1.84
N GLY A 295 11.33 2.38 -0.79
CA GLY A 295 10.27 1.74 -0.01
C GLY A 295 8.97 1.47 -0.78
N LEU A 296 8.84 2.02 -1.99
CA LEU A 296 7.71 1.80 -2.91
C LEU A 296 8.11 0.97 -4.14
N SER A 297 9.29 0.36 -4.15
CA SER A 297 9.81 -0.41 -5.30
C SER A 297 8.83 -1.46 -5.84
N VAL A 298 8.15 -2.18 -4.95
CA VAL A 298 7.12 -3.16 -5.33
C VAL A 298 5.92 -2.48 -6.00
N ASP A 299 5.35 -1.44 -5.37
CA ASP A 299 4.20 -0.69 -5.93
C ASP A 299 4.57 -0.07 -7.30
N LEU A 300 5.79 0.46 -7.44
CA LEU A 300 6.31 1.03 -8.68
C LEU A 300 6.47 -0.03 -9.77
N TYR A 301 6.99 -1.21 -9.43
CA TYR A 301 7.16 -2.32 -10.36
C TYR A 301 5.82 -2.85 -10.87
N GLU A 302 4.85 -3.05 -9.97
CA GLU A 302 3.49 -3.46 -10.34
C GLU A 302 2.80 -2.41 -11.23
N CYS A 303 2.98 -1.13 -10.91
CA CYS A 303 2.48 -0.04 -11.73
C CYS A 303 3.13 -0.03 -13.13
N MET A 304 4.44 -0.23 -13.20
CA MET A 304 5.16 -0.31 -14.47
C MET A 304 4.67 -1.46 -15.34
N ILE A 305 4.47 -2.65 -14.77
CA ILE A 305 3.88 -3.79 -15.50
C ILE A 305 2.49 -3.41 -16.01
N SER A 306 1.66 -2.79 -15.18
CA SER A 306 0.30 -2.41 -15.54
C SER A 306 0.29 -1.38 -16.69
N LEU A 307 1.22 -0.43 -16.68
CA LEU A 307 1.41 0.55 -17.75
C LEU A 307 1.94 -0.09 -19.04
N ILE A 308 2.86 -1.05 -18.97
CA ILE A 308 3.31 -1.79 -20.17
C ILE A 308 2.15 -2.59 -20.75
N ASN A 309 1.43 -3.34 -19.91
CA ASN A 309 0.28 -4.14 -20.30
C ASN A 309 -0.93 -3.30 -20.74
N PHE A 310 -0.89 -1.99 -20.53
CA PHE A 310 -1.88 -1.09 -21.10
C PHE A 310 -1.79 -1.15 -22.64
N PHE A 311 -0.60 -1.12 -23.23
CA PHE A 311 -0.42 -1.05 -24.68
C PHE A 311 -0.80 -2.37 -25.37
N LYS A 312 -1.40 -2.27 -26.56
CA LYS A 312 -1.51 -3.43 -27.45
C LYS A 312 -0.16 -3.70 -28.12
N ASP A 313 0.04 -4.93 -28.60
CA ASP A 313 1.27 -5.32 -29.28
C ASP A 313 1.61 -4.40 -30.48
N GLU A 314 0.60 -3.93 -31.22
CA GLU A 314 0.82 -3.02 -32.35
C GLU A 314 1.22 -1.61 -31.92
N GLU A 315 0.72 -1.15 -30.76
CA GLU A 315 1.01 0.17 -30.20
C GLU A 315 2.40 0.22 -29.53
N TRP A 316 2.78 -0.88 -28.86
CA TRP A 316 3.96 -0.95 -28.01
C TRP A 316 5.27 -0.61 -28.74
N SER A 317 5.46 -1.11 -29.95
CA SER A 317 6.71 -0.89 -30.70
C SER A 317 7.02 0.60 -30.95
N ALA A 318 6.00 1.37 -31.34
CA ALA A 318 6.11 2.80 -31.58
C ALA A 318 6.23 3.57 -30.26
N SER A 319 5.40 3.24 -29.26
CA SER A 319 5.41 3.88 -27.94
C SER A 319 6.73 3.65 -27.21
N CYS A 320 7.30 2.44 -27.24
CA CYS A 320 8.59 2.12 -26.63
C CYS A 320 9.72 2.99 -27.19
N THR A 321 9.72 3.25 -28.51
CA THR A 321 10.71 4.14 -29.14
C THR A 321 10.56 5.58 -28.64
N LYS A 322 9.33 6.10 -28.54
CA LYS A 322 9.09 7.46 -28.02
C LYS A 322 9.46 7.59 -26.55
N ILE A 323 9.06 6.63 -25.73
CA ILE A 323 9.40 6.57 -24.30
C ILE A 323 10.92 6.56 -24.13
N SER A 324 11.61 5.68 -24.84
CA SER A 324 13.08 5.57 -24.80
C SER A 324 13.75 6.89 -25.21
N LYS A 325 13.27 7.54 -26.27
CA LYS A 325 13.74 8.87 -26.66
C LYS A 325 13.49 9.91 -25.58
N SER A 326 12.30 9.95 -24.98
CA SER A 326 11.99 10.91 -23.91
C SER A 326 12.80 10.70 -22.64
N ILE A 327 13.23 9.46 -22.37
CA ILE A 327 14.14 9.15 -21.25
C ILE A 327 15.58 9.54 -21.62
N ALA A 328 16.03 9.23 -22.84
CA ALA A 328 17.41 9.45 -23.29
C ALA A 328 17.73 10.91 -23.69
N SER A 329 16.74 11.67 -24.16
CA SER A 329 16.92 13.04 -24.66
C SER A 329 16.91 14.10 -23.54
N ARG A 330 17.17 13.71 -22.30
CA ARG A 330 17.01 14.58 -21.13
C ARG A 330 18.25 14.55 -20.26
#